data_AF-A0A552HTJ5-F1
#
_entry.id   AF-A0A552HTJ5-F1
#
_cell.length_a   1.000
_cell.length_b   1.000
_cell.length_c   1.000
_cell.angle_alpha   90.00
_cell.angle_beta   90.00
_cell.angle_gamma   90.00
#
_symmetry.space_group_name_H-M   'P 1'
#
loop_
_entity.id
_entity.type
_entity.pdbx_description
1 polymer ?
#
loop_
_entity_poly.entity_id
_entity_poly.type
_entity_poly.pdbx_seq_one_letter_code
_entity_poly.pdbx_strand_id
1 'polypeptide(L)'
;MKILGIDVSRNWAIVVLLCEFPPVSPLQFSKSIKEPAKGYPRLKGNIQLNEIAYKLECNAEAIEIIKSLEADAIVLEPTGYWYASFWVNCAKKLGLDIYWISHQQTKINRQHYFKTKNKDDYLDALTIALTYFDKSGLDDLGNPPILNNYDYDSWETLF
;
A
#
# COMPACT_ATOMS: atom_id res chain seq x y z
N MET A 1 7.13 6.77 12.64
CA MET A 1 6.31 5.56 12.44
C MET A 1 6.48 5.11 11.01
N LYS A 2 6.73 3.83 10.79
CA LYS A 2 7.07 3.21 9.51
C LYS A 2 5.83 2.53 8.94
N ILE A 3 5.36 2.99 7.80
CA ILE A 3 4.10 2.56 7.18
C ILE A 3 4.37 1.87 5.86
N LEU A 4 3.78 0.68 5.69
CA LEU A 4 3.76 -0.03 4.42
C LEU A 4 2.44 0.20 3.69
N GLY A 5 2.48 0.92 2.57
CA GLY A 5 1.38 0.90 1.61
C GLY A 5 1.51 -0.31 0.70
N ILE A 6 0.43 -1.09 0.58
CA ILE A 6 0.43 -2.34 -0.18
C ILE A 6 -0.64 -2.29 -1.26
N ASP A 7 -0.20 -2.34 -2.52
CA ASP A 7 -1.08 -2.61 -3.67
C ASP A 7 -1.05 -4.11 -4.00
N VAL A 8 -2.19 -4.76 -3.81
CA VAL A 8 -2.31 -6.22 -3.79
C VAL A 8 -2.75 -6.76 -5.15
N SER A 9 -1.94 -7.67 -5.70
CA SER A 9 -2.29 -8.51 -6.85
C SER A 9 -2.57 -9.96 -6.43
N ARG A 10 -2.81 -10.84 -7.41
CA ARG A 10 -3.25 -12.23 -7.17
C ARG A 10 -2.28 -13.05 -6.32
N ASN A 11 -0.98 -12.95 -6.58
CA ASN A 11 0.07 -13.76 -5.93
C ASN A 11 1.33 -12.96 -5.57
N TRP A 12 1.23 -11.63 -5.65
CA TRP A 12 2.29 -10.69 -5.33
C TRP A 12 1.68 -9.34 -4.99
N ALA A 13 2.48 -8.42 -4.46
CA ALA A 13 2.11 -7.05 -4.19
C ALA A 13 3.26 -6.09 -4.47
N ILE A 14 2.95 -4.83 -4.77
CA ILE A 14 3.91 -3.74 -4.57
C ILE A 14 3.75 -3.21 -3.15
N VAL A 15 4.88 -3.12 -2.48
CA VAL A 15 4.98 -2.63 -1.11
C VAL A 15 5.86 -1.40 -1.12
N VAL A 16 5.39 -0.31 -0.51
CA VAL A 16 6.11 0.95 -0.37
C VAL A 16 6.23 1.32 1.10
N LEU A 17 7.45 1.53 1.58
CA LEU A 17 7.75 1.94 2.95
C LEU A 17 7.94 3.46 3.04
N LEU A 18 7.14 4.12 3.90
CA LEU A 18 7.32 5.54 4.23
C LEU A 18 7.40 5.75 5.74
N CYS A 19 8.20 6.74 6.15
CA CYS A 19 8.34 7.13 7.55
C CYS A 19 7.60 8.44 7.91
N GLU A 20 7.26 9.22 6.88
CA GLU A 20 6.64 10.54 7.00
C GLU A 20 6.01 10.97 5.66
N PHE A 21 5.19 12.02 5.70
CA PHE A 21 4.78 12.70 4.47
C PHE A 21 5.98 13.48 3.90
N PRO A 22 6.30 13.37 2.60
CA PRO A 22 7.47 14.03 2.03
C PRO A 22 7.36 15.56 2.15
N PRO A 23 8.49 16.28 2.35
CA PRO A 23 8.51 17.74 2.46
C PRO A 23 8.30 18.46 1.12
N VAL A 24 8.35 17.70 0.02
CA VAL A 24 8.05 18.17 -1.34
C VAL A 24 6.72 17.56 -1.80
N SER A 25 6.15 18.09 -2.89
CA SER A 25 4.93 17.50 -3.44
C SER A 25 5.13 16.01 -3.79
N PRO A 26 4.12 15.14 -3.60
CA PRO A 26 4.21 13.73 -3.96
C PRO A 26 4.71 13.46 -5.38
N LEU A 27 4.32 14.27 -6.36
CA LEU A 27 4.80 14.18 -7.74
C LEU A 27 6.29 14.50 -7.90
N GLN A 28 6.83 15.45 -7.13
CA GLN A 28 8.26 15.72 -7.13
C GLN A 28 9.02 14.60 -6.42
N PHE A 29 8.46 14.12 -5.31
CA PHE A 29 9.00 13.00 -4.56
C PHE A 29 9.10 11.77 -5.46
N SER A 30 8.03 11.30 -6.11
CA SER A 30 8.05 10.10 -6.97
C SER A 30 9.13 10.15 -8.05
N LYS A 31 9.42 11.34 -8.59
CA LYS A 31 10.48 11.55 -9.58
C LYS A 31 11.89 11.47 -9.00
N SER A 32 12.10 11.87 -7.74
CA SER A 32 13.42 11.81 -7.10
C SER A 32 13.82 10.38 -6.74
N ILE A 33 12.85 9.53 -6.38
CA ILE A 33 13.05 8.13 -5.92
C ILE A 33 13.31 7.16 -7.08
N LYS A 34 13.42 7.66 -8.32
CA LYS A 34 13.48 6.89 -9.59
C LYS A 34 12.39 5.80 -9.65
N GLU A 35 11.28 6.11 -10.30
CA GLU A 35 10.21 5.14 -10.52
C GLU A 35 10.77 3.80 -11.04
N PRO A 36 10.22 2.67 -10.57
CA PRO A 36 10.64 1.35 -11.02
C PRO A 36 10.63 1.24 -12.55
N ALA A 37 11.63 0.55 -13.11
CA ALA A 37 11.70 0.36 -14.56
C ALA A 37 10.41 -0.30 -15.08
N LYS A 38 9.86 0.23 -16.19
CA LYS A 38 8.66 -0.34 -16.83
C LYS A 38 8.82 -1.85 -17.02
N GLY A 39 7.78 -2.61 -16.68
CA GLY A 39 7.76 -4.06 -16.83
C GLY A 39 8.21 -4.85 -15.60
N TYR A 40 8.51 -4.18 -14.47
CA TYR A 40 8.71 -4.86 -13.18
C TYR A 40 7.60 -5.86 -12.79
N PRO A 41 6.30 -5.70 -13.19
CA PRO A 41 5.29 -6.71 -12.89
C PRO A 41 5.58 -8.09 -13.51
N ARG A 42 6.42 -8.14 -14.56
CA ARG A 42 6.79 -9.39 -15.25
C ARG A 42 7.98 -10.11 -14.60
N LEU A 43 8.69 -9.42 -13.70
CA LEU A 43 9.83 -10.01 -13.00
C LEU A 43 9.32 -11.04 -11.97
N LYS A 44 10.06 -12.13 -11.80
CA LYS A 44 9.72 -13.19 -10.83
C LYS A 44 10.54 -13.02 -9.55
N GLY A 45 9.96 -13.44 -8.43
CA GLY A 45 10.55 -13.37 -7.11
C GLY A 45 10.35 -12.04 -6.40
N ASN A 46 10.96 -11.97 -5.21
CA ASN A 46 11.00 -10.80 -4.35
C ASN A 46 12.13 -9.86 -4.80
N ILE A 47 11.79 -8.63 -5.18
CA ILE A 47 12.73 -7.69 -5.78
C ILE A 47 12.57 -6.32 -5.15
N GLN A 48 13.68 -5.73 -4.72
CA GLN A 48 13.71 -4.31 -4.39
C GLN A 48 13.74 -3.49 -5.69
N LEU A 49 12.75 -2.61 -5.84
CA LEU A 49 12.56 -1.79 -7.04
C LEU A 49 13.31 -0.46 -6.94
N ASN A 50 13.33 0.14 -5.75
CA ASN A 50 14.10 1.33 -5.40
C ASN A 50 14.30 1.40 -3.86
N GLU A 51 14.76 2.53 -3.33
CA GLU A 51 15.05 2.67 -1.89
C GLU A 51 13.85 2.46 -0.96
N ILE A 52 12.61 2.61 -1.45
CA ILE A 52 11.40 2.49 -0.62
C ILE A 52 10.45 1.38 -1.07
N ALA A 53 10.63 0.83 -2.26
CA ALA A 53 9.64 -0.04 -2.88
C ALA A 53 10.17 -1.42 -3.23
N TYR A 54 9.28 -2.41 -3.07
CA TYR A 54 9.53 -3.82 -3.30
C TYR A 54 8.38 -4.43 -4.08
N LYS A 55 8.69 -5.34 -5.00
CA LYS A 55 7.75 -6.33 -5.52
C LYS A 55 7.93 -7.59 -4.69
N LEU A 56 6.90 -8.01 -3.98
CA LEU A 56 6.94 -9.19 -3.11
C LEU A 56 5.93 -10.25 -3.55
N GLU A 57 6.34 -11.51 -3.65
CA GLU A 57 5.46 -12.65 -3.91
C GLU A 57 4.93 -13.23 -2.60
N CYS A 58 3.75 -13.87 -2.64
CA CYS A 58 3.13 -14.48 -1.45
C CYS A 58 3.90 -15.74 -1.00
N ASN A 59 5.06 -15.56 -0.37
CA ASN A 59 5.95 -16.63 0.06
C ASN A 59 6.63 -16.29 1.41
N ALA A 60 7.38 -17.24 1.97
CA ALA A 60 8.04 -17.06 3.26
C ALA A 60 9.11 -15.96 3.25
N GLU A 61 9.82 -15.79 2.13
CA GLU A 61 10.85 -14.76 1.99
C GLU A 61 10.24 -13.34 2.07
N ALA A 62 9.05 -13.12 1.51
CA ALA A 62 8.35 -11.85 1.64
C ALA A 62 8.02 -11.50 3.11
N ILE A 63 7.71 -12.50 3.94
CA ILE A 63 7.47 -12.29 5.38
C ILE A 63 8.74 -11.82 6.07
N GLU A 64 9.89 -12.45 5.77
CA GLU A 64 11.18 -12.05 6.34
C GLU A 64 11.60 -10.65 5.86
N ILE A 65 11.32 -10.32 4.60
CA ILE A 65 11.55 -8.96 4.08
C ILE A 65 10.69 -7.96 4.86
N ILE A 66 9.37 -8.18 4.97
CA ILE A 66 8.47 -7.27 5.71
C ILE A 66 8.94 -7.10 7.16
N LYS A 67 9.32 -8.20 7.83
CA LYS A 67 9.87 -8.16 9.18
C LYS A 67 11.14 -7.33 9.26
N SER A 68 12.04 -7.42 8.28
CA SER A 68 13.28 -6.64 8.22
C SER A 68 13.07 -5.14 7.99
N LEU A 69 11.92 -4.75 7.40
CA LEU A 69 11.57 -3.35 7.22
C LEU A 69 11.16 -2.68 8.54
N GLU A 70 10.91 -3.47 9.59
CA GLU A 70 10.49 -3.00 10.91
C GLU A 70 9.31 -2.02 10.84
N ALA A 71 8.36 -2.30 9.94
CA ALA A 71 7.16 -1.50 9.81
C ALA A 71 6.38 -1.53 11.13
N ASP A 72 5.69 -0.42 11.43
CA ASP A 72 4.76 -0.35 12.55
C ASP A 72 3.35 -0.77 12.11
N ALA A 73 3.01 -0.52 10.83
CA ALA A 73 1.69 -0.81 10.29
C ALA A 73 1.69 -1.08 8.77
N ILE A 74 0.61 -1.70 8.31
CA ILE A 74 0.27 -1.83 6.90
C ILE A 74 -1.02 -1.07 6.57
N VAL A 75 -1.10 -0.52 5.36
CA VAL A 75 -2.31 0.06 4.78
C VAL A 75 -2.57 -0.66 3.45
N LEU A 76 -3.80 -1.12 3.25
CA LEU A 76 -4.18 -1.84 2.04
C LEU A 76 -5.63 -1.57 1.65
N GLU A 77 -5.94 -1.86 0.40
CA GLU A 77 -7.31 -1.85 -0.11
C GLU A 77 -8.01 -3.19 0.18
N PRO A 78 -9.35 -3.19 0.32
CA PRO A 78 -10.15 -4.42 0.36
C PRO A 78 -10.21 -5.05 -1.04
N THR A 79 -9.11 -5.68 -1.46
CA THR A 79 -8.99 -6.31 -2.78
C THR A 79 -9.25 -7.80 -2.64
N GLY A 80 -10.40 -8.24 -3.18
CA GLY A 80 -10.84 -9.64 -3.31
C GLY A 80 -10.40 -10.55 -2.18
N TYR A 81 -11.27 -10.80 -1.19
CA TYR A 81 -11.01 -11.50 0.08
C TYR A 81 -9.71 -12.34 0.16
N TRP A 82 -9.56 -13.32 -0.74
CA TRP A 82 -8.41 -14.23 -0.82
C TRP A 82 -7.03 -13.56 -1.07
N TYR A 83 -6.96 -12.47 -1.84
CA TYR A 83 -5.69 -11.84 -2.22
C TYR A 83 -5.09 -11.03 -1.06
N ALA A 84 -5.91 -10.26 -0.36
CA ALA A 84 -5.48 -9.51 0.83
C ALA A 84 -5.14 -10.43 2.02
N SER A 85 -5.74 -11.62 2.09
CA SER A 85 -5.63 -12.53 3.25
C SER A 85 -4.19 -12.89 3.61
N PHE A 86 -3.30 -13.12 2.63
CA PHE A 86 -1.89 -13.40 2.90
C PHE A 86 -1.21 -12.24 3.65
N TRP A 87 -1.38 -11.01 3.15
CA TRP A 87 -0.77 -9.80 3.72
C TRP A 87 -1.35 -9.46 5.10
N VAL A 88 -2.66 -9.59 5.27
CA VAL A 88 -3.35 -9.43 6.55
C VAL A 88 -2.84 -10.43 7.58
N ASN A 89 -2.74 -11.71 7.22
CA ASN A 89 -2.22 -12.73 8.13
C ASN A 89 -0.74 -12.55 8.45
N CYS A 90 0.05 -12.06 7.48
CA CYS A 90 1.43 -11.66 7.70
C CYS A 90 1.53 -10.54 8.75
N ALA A 91 0.77 -9.46 8.57
CA ALA A 91 0.72 -8.35 9.52
C ALA A 91 0.28 -8.80 10.93
N LYS A 92 -0.80 -9.59 11.04
CA LYS A 92 -1.27 -10.14 12.32
C LYS A 92 -0.18 -10.94 13.03
N LYS A 93 0.56 -11.80 12.31
CA LYS A 93 1.66 -12.61 12.88
C LYS A 93 2.85 -11.77 13.32
N LEU A 94 3.11 -10.67 12.63
CA LEU A 94 4.20 -9.74 12.93
C LEU A 94 3.80 -8.68 13.97
N GLY A 95 2.53 -8.65 14.39
CA GLY A 95 2.02 -7.67 15.35
C GLY A 95 1.90 -6.26 14.77
N LEU A 96 1.72 -6.13 13.45
CA LEU A 96 1.56 -4.85 12.77
C LEU A 96 0.12 -4.35 12.87
N ASP A 97 -0.05 -3.04 13.04
CA ASP A 97 -1.37 -2.43 12.88
C ASP A 97 -1.85 -2.57 11.43
N ILE A 98 -3.16 -2.73 11.25
CA ILE A 98 -3.78 -2.91 9.94
C ILE A 98 -4.80 -1.78 9.71
N TYR A 99 -4.58 -1.05 8.63
CA TYR A 99 -5.38 0.08 8.21
C TYR A 99 -5.96 -0.16 6.81
N TRP A 100 -7.16 0.37 6.56
CA TRP A 100 -7.85 0.17 5.29
C TRP A 100 -8.12 1.48 4.58
N ILE A 101 -8.02 1.45 3.25
CA ILE A 101 -8.40 2.55 2.36
C ILE A 101 -9.31 2.00 1.24
N SER A 102 -10.28 2.79 0.79
CA SER A 102 -11.17 2.39 -0.29
C SER A 102 -10.53 2.56 -1.67
N HIS A 103 -10.89 1.70 -2.62
CA HIS A 103 -10.51 1.82 -4.05
C HIS A 103 -10.81 3.20 -4.64
N GLN A 104 -11.92 3.79 -4.22
CA GLN A 104 -12.34 5.12 -4.66
C GLN A 104 -11.39 6.20 -4.11
N GLN A 105 -11.05 6.12 -2.83
CA GLN A 105 -10.14 7.08 -2.21
C GLN A 105 -8.73 6.99 -2.80
N THR A 106 -8.20 5.79 -3.00
CA THR A 106 -6.89 5.60 -3.66
C THR A 106 -6.88 6.24 -5.05
N LYS A 107 -7.95 6.06 -5.83
CA LYS A 107 -8.08 6.69 -7.15
C LYS A 107 -8.09 8.22 -7.07
N ILE A 108 -8.85 8.80 -6.14
CA ILE A 108 -8.94 10.26 -5.94
C ILE A 108 -7.56 10.80 -5.51
N ASN A 109 -6.94 10.17 -4.52
CA ASN A 109 -5.65 10.58 -3.97
C ASN A 109 -4.53 10.44 -5.03
N ARG A 110 -4.52 9.37 -5.82
CA ARG A 110 -3.56 9.21 -6.93
C ARG A 110 -3.67 10.34 -7.93
N GLN A 111 -4.90 10.70 -8.32
CA GLN A 111 -5.14 11.84 -9.21
C GLN A 111 -4.71 13.16 -8.57
N HIS A 112 -4.95 13.33 -7.27
CA HIS A 112 -4.55 14.53 -6.55
C HIS A 112 -3.02 14.67 -6.45
N TYR A 113 -2.32 13.62 -6.03
CA TYR A 113 -0.89 13.57 -5.79
C TYR A 113 -0.06 13.59 -7.08
N PHE A 114 -0.44 12.78 -8.08
CA PHE A 114 0.39 12.51 -9.25
C PHE A 114 -0.17 13.09 -10.55
N LYS A 115 -1.34 13.75 -10.49
CA LYS A 115 -2.02 14.34 -11.66
C LYS A 115 -2.31 13.32 -12.77
N THR A 116 -2.52 12.05 -12.41
CA THR A 116 -2.83 10.96 -13.34
C THR A 116 -4.02 10.15 -12.85
N LYS A 117 -4.85 9.69 -13.79
CA LYS A 117 -5.94 8.73 -13.53
C LYS A 117 -5.53 7.29 -13.85
N ASN A 118 -4.43 7.12 -14.56
CA ASN A 118 -3.96 5.80 -14.99
C ASN A 118 -3.62 4.96 -13.76
N LYS A 119 -3.97 3.68 -13.81
CA LYS A 119 -3.52 2.71 -12.81
C LYS A 119 -2.04 2.42 -13.01
N ASP A 120 -1.33 2.31 -11.91
CA ASP A 120 0.07 1.95 -11.86
C ASP A 120 0.35 1.40 -10.47
N ASP A 121 0.73 0.13 -10.39
CA ASP A 121 0.79 -0.61 -9.13
C ASP A 121 1.74 0.06 -8.11
N TYR A 122 2.81 0.70 -8.60
CA TYR A 122 3.75 1.46 -7.77
C TYR A 122 3.16 2.78 -7.27
N LEU A 123 2.53 3.55 -8.16
CA LEU A 123 1.87 4.79 -7.74
C LEU A 123 0.67 4.51 -6.83
N ASP A 124 -0.02 3.39 -7.00
CA ASP A 124 -1.10 2.94 -6.14
C ASP A 124 -0.57 2.62 -4.74
N ALA A 125 0.46 1.78 -4.62
CA ALA A 125 1.10 1.49 -3.33
C ALA A 125 1.66 2.76 -2.65
N LEU A 126 2.29 3.66 -3.40
CA LEU A 126 2.79 4.94 -2.88
C LEU A 126 1.65 5.86 -2.43
N THR A 127 0.54 5.92 -3.19
CA THR A 127 -0.67 6.67 -2.80
C THR A 127 -1.22 6.17 -1.48
N ILE A 128 -1.32 4.85 -1.33
CA ILE A 128 -1.83 4.19 -0.12
C ILE A 128 -0.96 4.56 1.09
N ALA A 129 0.38 4.48 0.95
CA ALA A 129 1.30 4.88 2.02
C ALA A 129 1.20 6.38 2.36
N LEU A 130 1.15 7.26 1.36
CA LEU A 130 1.03 8.71 1.56
C LEU A 130 -0.26 9.10 2.26
N THR A 131 -1.36 8.42 1.95
CA THR A 131 -2.68 8.70 2.52
C THR A 131 -2.67 8.53 4.05
N TYR A 132 -1.80 7.68 4.60
CA TYR A 132 -1.64 7.54 6.04
C TYR A 132 -1.17 8.83 6.71
N PHE A 133 -0.19 9.50 6.10
CA PHE A 133 0.39 10.70 6.66
C PHE A 133 -0.37 11.97 6.25
N ASP A 134 -1.16 11.90 5.19
CA ASP A 134 -1.95 13.02 4.70
C ASP A 134 -3.21 13.26 5.56
N LYS A 135 -3.08 14.17 6.51
CA LYS A 135 -4.17 14.60 7.39
C LYS A 135 -5.12 15.62 6.74
N SER A 136 -4.85 16.04 5.49
CA SER A 136 -5.66 17.03 4.79
C SER A 136 -6.82 16.42 4.01
N GLY A 137 -6.75 15.13 3.69
CA GLY A 137 -7.82 14.39 3.06
C GLY A 137 -8.89 14.03 4.09
N LEU A 138 -10.14 14.36 3.80
CA LEU A 138 -11.29 13.60 4.27
C LEU A 138 -11.76 12.74 3.11
N ASP A 139 -12.36 11.58 3.39
CA ASP A 139 -13.07 10.82 2.36
C ASP A 139 -14.31 11.59 1.86
N ASP A 140 -14.99 11.04 0.84
CA ASP A 140 -16.20 11.64 0.27
C ASP A 140 -17.36 11.79 1.29
N LEU A 141 -17.23 11.21 2.48
CA LEU A 141 -18.20 11.26 3.58
C LEU A 141 -17.72 12.12 4.76
N GLY A 142 -16.55 12.74 4.67
CA GLY A 142 -15.98 13.58 5.73
C GLY A 142 -15.22 12.82 6.83
N ASN A 143 -14.91 11.53 6.64
CA ASN A 143 -14.14 10.72 7.59
C ASN A 143 -12.64 10.77 7.27
N PRO A 144 -11.77 10.37 8.21
CA PRO A 144 -10.38 10.09 7.89
C PRO A 144 -10.30 9.07 6.74
N PRO A 145 -9.41 9.27 5.76
CA PRO A 145 -9.33 8.43 4.56
C PRO A 145 -8.82 7.02 4.87
N ILE A 146 -8.32 6.83 6.09
CA ILE A 146 -7.95 5.55 6.67
C ILE A 146 -8.96 5.14 7.74
N LEU A 147 -9.46 3.92 7.60
CA LEU A 147 -10.35 3.30 8.56
C LEU A 147 -9.54 2.40 9.50
N ASN A 148 -9.57 2.73 10.80
CA ASN A 148 -9.03 1.86 11.85
C ASN A 148 -10.00 0.70 12.09
N ASN A 149 -9.47 -0.52 12.22
CA ASN A 149 -10.27 -1.70 12.60
C ASN A 149 -11.53 -1.88 11.75
N TYR A 150 -11.40 -1.76 10.42
CA TYR A 150 -12.45 -2.26 9.54
C TYR A 150 -12.59 -3.76 9.77
N ASP A 151 -13.78 -4.22 10.16
CA ASP A 151 -14.02 -5.60 10.55
C ASP A 151 -13.93 -6.50 9.32
N TYR A 152 -12.72 -7.00 9.06
CA TYR A 152 -12.41 -7.89 7.94
C TYR A 152 -13.22 -9.19 7.99
N ASP A 153 -13.72 -9.59 9.17
CA ASP A 153 -14.53 -10.80 9.35
C ASP A 153 -16.02 -10.57 8.98
N SER A 154 -16.46 -9.32 8.81
CA SER A 154 -17.85 -8.99 8.45
C SER A 154 -18.21 -9.21 6.96
N TRP A 155 -17.23 -9.61 6.12
CA TRP A 155 -17.41 -9.86 4.68
C TRP A 155 -18.25 -11.10 4.36
N GLU A 156 -18.58 -11.97 5.33
CA GLU A 156 -19.49 -13.11 5.11
C GLU A 156 -20.93 -12.71 4.75
N THR A 157 -21.32 -11.43 4.90
CA THR A 157 -22.72 -10.99 4.68
C THR A 157 -22.99 -10.27 3.35
N LEU A 158 -22.02 -10.16 2.44
CA LEU A 158 -22.17 -9.42 1.18
C LEU A 158 -21.86 -10.23 -0.10
N PHE A 159 -21.88 -11.56 -0.03
CA PHE A 159 -21.93 -12.44 -1.21
C PHE A 159 -23.19 -13.30 -1.20
#